data_AF-A0A2P5BGL6-F1
#
_entry.id   AF-A0A2P5BGL6-F1
#
_cell.length_a   1.000
_cell.length_b   1.000
_cell.length_c   1.000
_cell.angle_alpha   90.00
_cell.angle_beta   90.00
_cell.angle_gamma   90.00
#
_symmetry.space_group_name_H-M   'P 1'
#
loop_
_entity.id
_entity.type
_entity.pdbx_description
1 polymer ?
#
loop_
_entity_poly.entity_id
_entity_poly.type
_entity_poly.pdbx_seq_one_letter_code
_entity_poly.pdbx_strand_id
1 'polypeptide(L)'
;MRVFIRALDIKARRSILIGWSLPIVRVDDGTISLKSEIDWSPQDDLLASYNTKALHAIFNGCDIEQIMLISSCETAKEAWEIL
;
A
#
# COMPACT_ATOMS: atom_id res chain seq x y z
N MET A 1 -7.73 -13.46 8.74
CA MET A 1 -6.77 -12.91 7.76
C MET A 1 -5.41 -13.62 7.64
N ARG A 2 -4.70 -13.97 8.71
CA ARG A 2 -3.30 -14.46 8.62
C ARG A 2 -3.04 -15.64 7.67
N VAL A 3 -3.99 -16.57 7.52
CA VAL A 3 -3.89 -17.70 6.58
C VAL A 3 -4.00 -17.23 5.13
N PHE A 4 -4.91 -16.28 4.84
CA PHE A 4 -5.12 -15.69 3.52
C PHE A 4 -3.90 -14.89 3.04
N ILE A 5 -3.28 -14.11 3.94
CA ILE A 5 -2.04 -13.37 3.66
C ILE A 5 -0.85 -14.28 3.31
N ARG A 6 -0.82 -15.54 3.79
CA ARG A 6 0.21 -16.49 3.38
C ARG A 6 0.03 -16.99 1.95
N ALA A 7 -1.20 -17.04 1.46
CA ALA A 7 -1.54 -17.42 0.09
C ALA A 7 -1.42 -16.27 -0.92
N LEU A 8 -1.30 -15.03 -0.42
CA LEU A 8 -1.03 -13.86 -1.24
C LEU A 8 0.34 -13.91 -1.90
N ASP A 9 0.44 -13.23 -3.04
CA ASP A 9 1.70 -12.96 -3.71
C ASP A 9 2.75 -12.42 -2.71
N ILE A 10 3.97 -12.95 -2.78
CA ILE A 10 5.04 -12.65 -1.83
C ILE A 10 5.39 -11.15 -1.78
N LYS A 11 5.25 -10.43 -2.90
CA LYS A 11 5.55 -9.00 -2.99
C LYS A 11 4.44 -8.16 -2.37
N ALA A 12 3.18 -8.49 -2.66
CA ALA A 12 2.03 -7.88 -1.98
C ALA A 12 2.06 -8.17 -0.46
N ARG A 13 2.44 -9.38 -0.05
CA ARG A 13 2.63 -9.66 1.39
C ARG A 13 3.73 -8.81 2.02
N ARG A 14 4.83 -8.58 1.28
CA ARG A 14 5.93 -7.74 1.77
C ARG A 14 5.54 -6.26 1.86
N SER A 15 4.67 -5.75 0.97
CA SER A 15 4.22 -4.36 1.04
C SER A 15 3.44 -4.07 2.33
N ILE A 16 2.67 -5.05 2.84
CA ILE A 16 2.01 -4.95 4.15
C ILE A 16 3.03 -4.76 5.29
N LEU A 17 4.14 -5.50 5.26
CA LEU A 17 5.14 -5.47 6.33
C LEU A 17 6.03 -4.22 6.27
N ILE A 18 6.52 -3.90 5.07
CA ILE A 18 7.45 -2.79 4.86
C ILE A 18 6.69 -1.45 4.95
N GLY A 19 5.47 -1.42 4.43
CA GLY A 19 4.73 -0.20 4.17
C GLY A 19 5.13 0.37 2.81
N TRP A 20 4.15 0.70 1.99
CA TRP A 20 4.37 1.54 0.83
C TRP A 20 4.31 3.00 1.24
N SER A 21 5.11 3.84 0.58
CA SER A 21 5.10 5.28 0.76
C SER A 21 5.03 5.93 -0.61
N LEU A 22 4.37 7.09 -0.67
CA LEU A 22 4.31 7.89 -1.89
C LEU A 22 5.72 8.19 -2.41
N PRO A 23 5.97 8.04 -3.73
CA PRO A 23 7.24 8.40 -4.34
C PRO A 23 7.54 9.88 -4.13
N ILE A 24 8.80 10.18 -3.82
CA ILE A 24 9.29 11.54 -3.59
C ILE A 24 10.31 11.93 -4.65
N VAL A 25 10.38 13.23 -4.95
CA VAL A 25 11.43 13.83 -5.77
C VAL A 25 12.18 14.86 -4.92
N ARG A 26 13.51 14.91 -5.09
CA ARG A 26 14.34 15.98 -4.52
C ARG A 26 14.47 17.07 -5.56
N VAL A 27 14.02 18.26 -5.21
CA VAL A 27 14.16 19.46 -6.03
C VAL A 27 15.56 20.04 -5.80
N ASP A 28 16.08 20.78 -6.79
CA ASP A 28 17.45 21.32 -6.79
C ASP A 28 17.75 22.26 -5.62
N ASP A 29 16.72 22.85 -5.01
CA ASP A 29 16.80 23.68 -3.80
C ASP A 29 16.94 22.86 -2.50
N GLY A 30 16.96 21.52 -2.60
CA GLY A 30 17.02 20.59 -1.47
C GLY A 30 15.66 20.24 -0.87
N THR A 31 14.56 20.80 -1.40
CA THR A 31 13.20 20.51 -0.94
C THR A 31 12.78 19.11 -1.40
N ILE A 32 12.10 18.36 -0.52
CA ILE A 32 11.47 17.08 -0.86
C ILE A 32 10.00 17.35 -1.18
N SER A 33 9.57 16.99 -2.38
CA SER A 33 8.17 17.06 -2.80
C SER A 33 7.66 15.68 -3.23
N LEU A 34 6.33 15.51 -3.18
CA LEU A 34 5.70 14.31 -3.70
C LEU A 34 5.78 14.31 -5.23
N LYS A 35 6.09 13.15 -5.79
CA LYS A 35 6.13 12.95 -7.23
C LYS A 35 4.70 12.75 -7.75
N SER A 36 4.34 13.48 -8.82
CA SER A 36 3.07 13.26 -9.52
C SER A 36 3.02 11.85 -10.09
N GLU A 37 1.84 11.21 -10.08
CA GLU A 37 1.64 9.86 -10.64
C GLU A 37 2.11 9.75 -12.09
N ILE A 38 1.96 10.82 -12.87
CA ILE A 38 2.38 10.87 -14.29
C ILE A 38 3.90 10.69 -14.42
N ASP A 39 4.65 11.13 -13.42
CA ASP A 39 6.12 11.09 -13.43
C ASP A 39 6.66 9.80 -12.81
N TRP A 40 5.81 8.95 -12.24
CA TRP A 40 6.25 7.73 -11.54
C TRP A 40 7.12 6.86 -12.44
N SER A 41 8.21 6.35 -11.84
CA SER A 41 9.06 5.40 -12.52
C SER A 41 8.36 4.03 -12.56
N PRO A 42 8.77 3.12 -13.46
CA PRO A 42 8.23 1.76 -13.46
C PRO A 42 8.38 1.04 -12.12
N GLN A 43 9.39 1.40 -11.32
CA GLN A 43 9.57 0.85 -9.98
C GLN A 43 8.59 1.45 -8.96
N ASP A 44 8.26 2.74 -9.09
CA ASP A 44 7.26 3.42 -8.26
C ASP A 44 5.88 2.79 -8.49
N ASP A 45 5.49 2.64 -9.76
CA ASP A 45 4.25 1.97 -10.18
C ASP A 45 4.15 0.53 -9.65
N LEU A 46 5.26 -0.20 -9.74
CA LEU A 46 5.32 -1.58 -9.27
C LEU A 46 5.08 -1.69 -7.76
N LEU A 47 5.70 -0.80 -6.97
CA LEU A 47 5.53 -0.77 -5.53
C LEU A 47 4.11 -0.32 -5.13
N ALA A 48 3.56 0.68 -5.83
CA ALA A 48 2.18 1.11 -5.64
C ALA A 48 1.20 -0.02 -5.98
N SER A 49 1.42 -0.75 -7.07
CA SER A 49 0.62 -1.93 -7.45
C SER A 49 0.62 -3.01 -6.38
N TYR A 50 1.77 -3.29 -5.75
CA TYR A 50 1.84 -4.24 -4.64
C TYR A 50 1.08 -3.77 -3.40
N ASN A 51 1.07 -2.47 -3.11
CA ASN A 51 0.24 -1.90 -2.05
C ASN A 51 -1.24 -2.07 -2.36
N THR A 52 -1.68 -1.67 -3.55
CA THR A 52 -3.08 -1.79 -4.00
C THR A 52 -3.56 -3.24 -3.98
N LYS A 53 -2.72 -4.18 -4.47
CA LYS A 53 -3.04 -5.62 -4.45
C LYS A 53 -3.21 -6.14 -3.03
N ALA A 54 -2.36 -5.69 -2.11
CA ALA A 54 -2.46 -6.07 -0.70
C ALA A 54 -3.69 -5.47 -0.02
N LEU A 55 -3.98 -4.18 -0.25
CA LEU A 55 -5.19 -3.50 0.24
C LEU A 55 -6.45 -4.21 -0.24
N HIS A 56 -6.56 -4.46 -1.54
CA HIS A 56 -7.71 -5.16 -2.11
C HIS A 56 -7.90 -6.55 -1.50
N ALA A 57 -6.82 -7.26 -1.25
CA ALA A 57 -6.88 -8.56 -0.59
C ALA A 57 -7.30 -8.47 0.88
N ILE A 58 -6.89 -7.43 1.60
CA ILE A 58 -7.38 -7.14 2.96
C ILE A 58 -8.89 -6.87 2.91
N PHE A 59 -9.35 -5.95 2.05
CA PHE A 59 -10.77 -5.62 1.90
C PHE A 59 -11.65 -6.84 1.61
N ASN A 60 -11.22 -7.73 0.70
CA ASN A 60 -11.98 -8.95 0.39
C ASN A 60 -12.02 -9.96 1.54
N GLY A 61 -11.11 -9.86 2.50
CA GLY A 61 -11.08 -10.71 3.69
C GLY A 61 -11.79 -10.14 4.91
N CYS A 62 -12.41 -8.96 4.79
CA CYS A 62 -13.05 -8.22 5.87
C CYS A 62 -14.57 -8.21 5.75
N ASP A 63 -15.26 -8.11 6.88
CA ASP A 63 -16.69 -7.79 6.91
C ASP A 63 -16.94 -6.27 6.81
N ILE A 64 -18.21 -5.87 6.72
CA ILE A 64 -18.59 -4.46 6.51
C ILE A 64 -18.08 -3.57 7.64
N GLU A 65 -18.12 -4.03 8.89
CA GLU A 65 -17.68 -3.25 10.05
C GLU A 65 -16.17 -3.01 9.98
N GLN A 66 -15.41 -4.04 9.64
CA GLN A 66 -13.96 -3.96 9.42
C GLN A 66 -13.60 -3.05 8.25
N ILE A 67 -14.32 -3.15 7.12
CA ILE A 67 -14.09 -2.29 5.95
C ILE A 67 -14.28 -0.82 6.32
N MET A 68 -15.29 -0.49 7.13
CA MET A 68 -15.52 0.89 7.59
C MET A 68 -14.32 1.43 8.38
N LEU A 69 -13.68 0.61 9.23
CA LEU A 69 -12.51 1.01 10.03
C LEU A 69 -11.29 1.35 9.18
N ILE A 70 -11.09 0.66 8.05
CA ILE A 70 -9.91 0.83 7.19
C ILE A 70 -10.21 1.60 5.89
N SER A 71 -11.41 2.13 5.74
CA SER A 71 -11.89 2.77 4.51
C SER A 71 -11.07 4.01 4.09
N SER A 72 -10.41 4.67 5.05
CA SER A 72 -9.54 5.82 4.82
C SER A 72 -8.05 5.47 4.75
N CYS A 73 -7.67 4.20 4.86
CA CYS A 73 -6.27 3.80 4.80
C CYS A 73 -5.75 3.88 3.37
N GLU A 74 -4.62 4.55 3.19
CA GLU A 74 -3.95 4.67 1.88
C GLU A 74 -2.96 3.52 1.66
N THR A 75 -2.51 2.88 2.75
CA THR A 75 -1.56 1.78 2.69
C THR A 75 -2.13 0.48 3.25
N ALA A 76 -1.69 -0.65 2.66
CA ALA A 76 -2.04 -1.97 3.16
C ALA A 76 -1.49 -2.22 4.56
N LYS A 77 -0.42 -1.51 4.93
CA LYS A 77 0.18 -1.57 6.26
C LYS A 77 -0.72 -0.91 7.31
N GLU A 78 -1.21 0.29 7.04
CA GLU A 78 -2.15 0.98 7.94
C GLU A 78 -3.41 0.13 8.17
N ALA A 79 -4.01 -0.38 7.09
CA ALA A 79 -5.18 -1.25 7.19
C ALA A 79 -4.90 -2.52 8.01
N TRP A 80 -3.70 -3.09 7.85
CA TRP A 80 -3.26 -4.27 8.59
C TRP A 80 -2.96 -4.01 10.08
N GLU A 81 -2.52 -2.81 10.42
CA GLU A 81 -2.23 -2.45 11.82
C GLU A 81 -3.51 -2.14 12.61
N ILE A 82 -4.61 -1.79 11.93
CA ILE A 82 -5.93 -1.56 12.53
C ILE A 82 -6.70 -2.86 12.81
N LEU A 83 -6.55 -3.88 11.94
CA LEU A 83 -7.34 -5.13 11.95
C LEU A 83 -6.64 -6.33 12.59
#